data_AF-A0A2N8MM34-F1
#
_entry.id   AF-A0A2N8MM34-F1
#
_cell.length_a   1.000
_cell.length_b   1.000
_cell.length_c   1.000
_cell.angle_alpha   90.00
_cell.angle_beta   90.00
_cell.angle_gamma   90.00
#
_symmetry.space_group_name_H-M   'P 1'
#
loop_
_entity.id
_entity.type
_entity.pdbx_description
1 polymer ?
#
loop_
_entity_poly.entity_id
_entity_poly.type
_entity_poly.pdbx_seq_one_letter_code
_entity_poly.pdbx_strand_id
1 'polypeptide(L)'
;MLSHHDRQELEKIERWFELTEPALAARLRSGRPARPPLLRLTVLLSLDITAGLLMLLGMVVNSPAVLLLGMITVTTAVIVHLSRFGRG
;
A
#
# COMPACT_ATOMS: atom_id res chain seq x y z
N MET A 1 19.56 -27.91 8.56
CA MET A 1 18.26 -28.61 8.51
C MET A 1 17.54 -28.28 9.81
N LEU A 2 16.28 -27.84 9.75
CA LEU A 2 15.49 -27.54 10.96
C LEU A 2 15.39 -28.78 11.86
N SER A 3 15.51 -28.58 13.17
CA SER A 3 15.34 -29.65 14.16
C SER A 3 13.91 -30.20 14.12
N HIS A 4 13.71 -31.44 14.59
CA HIS A 4 12.36 -32.01 14.74
C HIS A 4 11.47 -31.13 15.64
N HIS A 5 12.06 -30.50 16.65
CA HIS A 5 11.36 -29.58 17.53
C HIS A 5 10.90 -28.33 16.77
N ASP A 6 11.77 -27.73 15.96
CA ASP A 6 11.43 -26.54 15.16
C ASP A 6 10.30 -26.84 14.17
N ARG A 7 10.26 -28.06 13.61
CA ARG A 7 9.16 -28.49 12.74
C ARG A 7 7.83 -28.60 13.49
N GLN A 8 7.84 -29.12 14.71
CA GLN A 8 6.63 -29.22 15.53
C GLN A 8 6.08 -27.85 15.91
N GLU A 9 6.95 -26.89 16.22
CA GLU A 9 6.54 -25.52 16.51
C GLU A 9 5.97 -24.82 15.27
N LEU A 10 6.56 -25.05 14.09
CA LEU A 10 6.02 -24.57 12.81
C LEU A 10 4.61 -25.12 12.52
N GLU A 11 4.38 -26.42 12.74
CA GLU A 11 3.06 -27.03 12.53
C GLU A 11 1.98 -26.47 13.47
N LYS A 12 2.35 -26.04 14.68
CA LYS A 12 1.42 -25.37 15.60
C LYS A 12 1.05 -23.99 15.08
N ILE A 13 2.03 -23.23 14.61
CA ILE A 13 1.83 -21.90 14.02
C ILE A 13 0.95 -22.01 12.77
N GLU A 14 1.23 -22.98 11.88
CA GLU A 14 0.44 -23.21 10.67
C GLU A 14 -1.02 -23.53 11.00
N ARG A 15 -1.28 -24.46 11.94
CA ARG A 15 -2.64 -24.78 12.40
C ARG A 15 -3.37 -23.57 13.00
N TRP A 16 -2.66 -22.75 13.76
CA TRP A 16 -3.23 -21.54 14.34
C TRP A 16 -3.62 -20.51 13.27
N PHE A 17 -2.79 -20.36 12.23
CA PHE A 17 -3.10 -19.50 11.08
C PHE A 17 -4.26 -20.04 10.24
N GLU A 18 -4.35 -21.35 10.00
CA GLU A 18 -5.45 -21.95 9.23
C GLU A 18 -6.81 -21.73 9.91
N LEU A 19 -6.86 -21.77 11.24
CA LEU A 19 -8.08 -21.56 12.02
C LEU A 19 -8.47 -20.09 12.14
N THR A 20 -7.49 -19.19 12.28
CA THR A 20 -7.74 -17.77 12.57
C THR A 20 -7.86 -16.94 11.30
N GLU A 21 -7.01 -17.19 10.30
CA GLU A 21 -6.90 -16.40 9.07
C GLU A 21 -6.64 -17.29 7.83
N PRO A 22 -7.67 -18.00 7.33
CA PRO A 22 -7.51 -18.94 6.22
C PRO A 22 -7.03 -18.26 4.93
N ALA A 23 -7.41 -16.99 4.72
CA ALA A 23 -6.96 -16.21 3.56
C ALA A 23 -5.45 -15.88 3.61
N LEU A 24 -4.90 -15.63 4.80
CA LEU A 24 -3.48 -15.39 4.99
C LEU A 24 -2.68 -16.68 4.83
N ALA A 25 -3.16 -17.78 5.43
CA ALA A 25 -2.54 -19.11 5.30
C ALA A 25 -2.44 -19.54 3.83
N ALA A 26 -3.52 -19.35 3.05
CA ALA A 26 -3.54 -19.63 1.61
C ALA A 26 -2.50 -18.78 0.84
N ARG A 27 -2.34 -17.51 1.20
CA ARG A 27 -1.34 -16.62 0.57
C ARG A 27 0.09 -17.01 0.90
N LEU A 28 0.39 -17.33 2.16
CA LEU A 28 1.70 -17.79 2.59
C LEU A 28 2.09 -19.11 1.90
N ARG A 29 1.15 -20.06 1.84
CA ARG A 29 1.34 -21.36 1.17
C ARG A 29 1.56 -21.23 -0.34
N SER A 30 0.99 -20.20 -0.97
CA SER A 30 1.23 -19.92 -2.39
C SER A 30 2.64 -19.41 -2.69
N GLY A 31 3.40 -18.96 -1.67
CA GLY A 31 4.75 -18.42 -1.81
C GLY A 31 4.85 -17.16 -2.69
N ARG A 32 3.71 -16.61 -3.12
CA ARG A 32 3.67 -15.47 -4.04
C ARG A 32 3.49 -14.19 -3.22
N PRO A 33 4.50 -13.29 -3.20
CA PRO A 33 4.24 -11.95 -2.69
C PRO A 33 3.09 -11.37 -3.49
N ALA A 34 2.10 -10.80 -2.82
CA ALA A 34 0.99 -10.11 -3.49
C ALA A 34 1.58 -8.89 -4.20
N ARG A 35 1.99 -9.08 -5.45
CA ARG A 35 2.49 -8.00 -6.29
C ARG A 35 1.31 -7.06 -6.51
N PRO A 36 1.40 -5.78 -6.09
CA PRO A 36 0.37 -4.82 -6.42
C PRO A 36 0.23 -4.79 -7.94
N PRO A 37 -1.00 -4.77 -8.49
CA PRO A 37 -1.18 -4.76 -9.94
C PRO A 37 -0.44 -3.55 -10.51
N LEU A 38 0.40 -3.76 -11.54
CA LEU A 38 1.27 -2.71 -12.11
C LEU A 38 0.49 -1.44 -12.46
N LEU A 39 -0.74 -1.60 -12.95
CA LEU A 39 -1.69 -0.52 -13.22
C LEU A 39 -1.88 0.42 -12.01
N ARG A 40 -1.98 -0.16 -10.80
CA ARG A 40 -2.18 0.57 -9.55
C ARG A 40 -0.93 1.32 -9.13
N LEU A 41 0.26 0.78 -9.41
CA LEU A 41 1.52 1.50 -9.16
C LEU A 41 1.63 2.73 -10.08
N THR A 42 1.33 2.55 -11.37
CA THR A 42 1.37 3.64 -12.36
C THR A 42 0.38 4.76 -12.03
N VAL A 43 -0.84 4.43 -11.59
CA VAL A 43 -1.85 5.43 -11.20
C VAL A 43 -1.41 6.25 -9.98
N LEU A 44 -0.76 5.61 -9.00
CA LEU A 44 -0.28 6.32 -7.81
C LEU A 44 0.90 7.23 -8.16
N LEU A 45 1.85 6.71 -8.93
CA LEU A 45 2.99 7.50 -9.38
C LEU A 45 2.54 8.71 -10.20
N SER A 46 1.56 8.54 -11.09
CA SER A 46 1.01 9.65 -11.86
C SER A 46 0.30 10.69 -10.98
N LEU A 47 -0.41 10.24 -9.94
CA LEU A 47 -1.08 11.14 -8.99
C LEU A 47 -0.05 11.99 -8.23
N ASP A 48 1.01 11.37 -7.71
CA ASP A 48 2.07 12.08 -6.96
C ASP A 48 2.80 13.09 -7.85
N ILE A 49 3.15 12.71 -9.09
CA ILE A 49 3.78 13.62 -10.06
C ILE A 49 2.85 14.80 -10.36
N THR A 50 1.56 14.55 -10.56
CA THR A 50 0.57 15.60 -10.87
C THR A 50 0.42 16.56 -9.70
N ALA A 51 0.36 16.05 -8.46
CA ALA A 51 0.27 16.86 -7.26
C ALA A 51 1.49 17.78 -7.10
N GLY A 52 2.70 17.23 -7.26
CA GLY A 52 3.93 18.01 -7.20
C GLY A 52 4.00 19.11 -8.27
N LEU A 53 3.58 18.79 -9.50
CA LEU A 53 3.57 19.75 -10.60
C LEU A 53 2.58 20.89 -10.37
N LEU A 54 1.37 20.59 -9.87
CA LEU A 54 0.38 21.61 -9.50
C LEU A 54 0.88 22.55 -8.40
N MET A 55 1.58 22.00 -7.40
CA MET A 55 2.17 22.79 -6.32
C MET A 55 3.25 23.75 -6.82
N LEU A 56 4.18 23.24 -7.64
CA LEU A 56 5.22 24.06 -8.27
C LEU A 56 4.61 25.15 -9.17
N LEU A 57 3.62 24.79 -9.99
CA LEU A 57 2.94 25.75 -10.86
C LEU A 57 2.21 26.83 -10.05
N GLY A 58 1.53 26.47 -8.97
CA GLY A 58 0.87 27.43 -8.08
C GLY A 58 1.85 28.40 -7.42
N MET A 59 3.03 27.91 -7.04
CA MET A 59 4.09 28.73 -6.46
C MET A 59 4.70 29.70 -7.49
N VAL A 60 4.91 29.25 -8.74
CA VAL A 60 5.45 30.08 -9.82
C VAL A 60 4.45 31.14 -10.28
N VAL A 61 3.17 30.79 -10.40
CA VAL A 61 2.11 31.70 -10.88
C VAL A 61 1.61 32.64 -9.78
N ASN A 62 1.98 32.39 -8.52
CA ASN A 62 1.51 33.12 -7.32
C ASN A 62 -0.03 33.27 -7.28
N SER A 63 -0.74 32.27 -7.81
CA SER A 63 -2.19 32.28 -7.92
C SER A 63 -2.80 31.54 -6.73
N PRO A 64 -3.60 32.22 -5.88
CA PRO A 64 -4.27 31.59 -4.74
C PRO A 64 -5.15 30.41 -5.15
N ALA A 65 -5.81 30.49 -6.31
CA ALA A 65 -6.67 29.43 -6.82
C ALA A 65 -5.89 28.15 -7.16
N VAL A 66 -4.69 28.29 -7.76
CA VAL A 66 -3.84 27.15 -8.12
C VAL A 66 -3.23 26.51 -6.87
N LEU A 67 -2.84 27.33 -5.87
CA LEU A 67 -2.37 26.83 -4.58
C LEU A 67 -3.45 26.02 -3.85
N LEU A 68 -4.70 26.50 -3.83
CA LEU A 68 -5.83 25.75 -3.26
C LEU A 68 -6.06 24.42 -3.98
N LEU A 69 -5.98 24.41 -5.31
CA LEU A 69 -6.12 23.18 -6.10
C LEU A 69 -4.99 22.17 -5.77
N GLY A 70 -3.75 22.66 -5.64
CA GLY A 70 -2.61 21.85 -5.22
C GLY A 70 -2.81 21.23 -3.84
N MET A 71 -3.29 22.01 -2.86
CA MET A 71 -3.58 21.53 -1.51
C MET A 71 -4.66 20.43 -1.50
N ILE A 72 -5.77 20.62 -2.20
CA ILE A 72 -6.84 19.61 -2.31
C ILE A 72 -6.30 18.31 -2.92
N THR A 73 -5.46 18.43 -3.96
CA THR A 73 -4.85 17.29 -4.63
C THR A 73 -3.93 16.51 -3.67
N VAL A 74 -3.09 17.22 -2.91
CA VAL A 74 -2.21 16.62 -1.89
C VAL A 74 -3.03 15.93 -0.79
N THR A 75 -4.07 16.58 -0.25
CA THR A 75 -4.93 15.96 0.77
C THR A 75 -5.60 14.70 0.24
N THR A 76 -6.08 14.72 -1.01
CA THR A 76 -6.68 13.54 -1.65
C THR A 76 -5.66 12.41 -1.80
N ALA A 77 -4.43 12.72 -2.23
CA ALA A 77 -3.35 11.75 -2.35
C ALA A 77 -2.98 11.13 -0.98
N VAL A 78 -2.96 11.93 0.09
CA VAL A 78 -2.74 11.45 1.46
C VAL A 78 -3.86 10.53 1.92
N ILE A 79 -5.12 10.86 1.67
CA ILE A 79 -6.28 10.01 2.03
C ILE A 79 -6.22 8.67 1.27
N VAL A 80 -5.85 8.69 -0.02
CA VAL A 80 -5.67 7.49 -0.83
C VAL A 80 -4.53 6.63 -0.29
N HIS A 81 -3.41 7.25 0.14
CA HIS A 81 -2.32 6.54 0.78
C HIS A 81 -2.71 5.95 2.14
N LEU A 82 -3.40 6.68 3.01
CA LEU A 82 -3.82 6.20 4.32
C LEU A 82 -4.84 5.06 4.22
N SER A 83 -5.85 5.19 3.35
CA SER A 83 -6.85 4.14 3.12
C SER A 83 -6.26 2.84 2.55
N ARG A 84 -5.05 2.92 1.97
CA ARG A 84 -4.27 1.76 1.56
C ARG A 84 -3.51 1.10 2.73
N PHE A 85 -3.03 1.87 3.71
CA PHE A 85 -2.36 1.31 4.90
C PHE A 85 -3.35 0.78 5.96
N GLY A 86 -4.56 1.32 6.05
CA GLY A 86 -5.60 0.86 6.98
C GLY A 86 -6.36 -0.41 6.56
N ARG A 87 -6.05 -0.99 5.39
CA ARG A 87 -6.61 -2.27 4.89
C ARG A 87 -5.58 -3.42 4.94
N GLY A 88 -4.56 -3.28 5.79
CA GLY A 88 -3.57 -4.32 6.08
C GLY A 88 -4.13 -5.41 6.96
#